data_AF-A0A1I7KGZ1-F1
#
_entry.id   AF-A0A1I7KGZ1-F1
#
_cell.length_a   1.000
_cell.length_b   1.000
_cell.length_c   1.000
_cell.angle_alpha   90.00
_cell.angle_beta   90.00
_cell.angle_gamma   90.00
#
_symmetry.space_group_name_H-M   'P 1'
#
loop_
_entity.id
_entity.type
_entity.pdbx_description
1 polymer ?
#
loop_
_entity_poly.entity_id
_entity_poly.type
_entity_poly.pdbx_seq_one_letter_code
_entity_poly.pdbx_strand_id
1 'polypeptide(L)'
;MKRWTKACLETAALTLALTACAPLARTAVPGHSEDASDAPANGTRTGMTANVTQASIPAVIPGWRYIDLTPVFGGDAQIVGLQPRESVLTVTASYDTSSAGDIVYQSAPLDLRTWKFSSQGVPAEQPAKYTGPWTLRFGPVNRHKPVQITLVHDGKPAFSLPSSIPGYASLINPAGEDPGSYDNRILGQTGPWLWLAMKGPENPPIPELLWGYRVWDRIVAVNVQTQQVCVFPIPKSTSPVSTWDVTPAFAERNGIVYVGTGSWLGLLPANPTATSKVDVIQAEPASIRQQDETAMLNALQERVTSAADGLALMWNHFVMQGNTKTILDSWIFDPVWLVHGTLPQDIIWALDFPLQEDSAAYQKRAKLVADLEALLHNPLPSAWVALSEPAKLRSYFHATPPTPLPGYTIRQGYYVKIDS
;
A
#
# COMPACT_ATOMS: atom_id res chain seq x y z
N MET A 1 -8.23 -37.59 -1.73
CA MET A 1 -8.68 -38.29 -0.51
C MET A 1 -8.42 -37.34 0.67
N LYS A 2 -9.42 -37.12 1.55
CA LYS A 2 -9.55 -36.09 2.64
C LYS A 2 -9.72 -34.62 2.14
N ARG A 3 -10.94 -34.21 1.75
CA ARG A 3 -12.01 -33.50 2.52
C ARG A 3 -11.65 -32.06 2.92
N TRP A 4 -12.11 -31.07 2.15
CA TRP A 4 -12.74 -29.85 2.66
C TRP A 4 -13.97 -29.54 1.80
N THR A 5 -15.10 -29.36 2.48
CA THR A 5 -16.46 -29.26 1.99
C THR A 5 -16.86 -27.80 1.76
N LYS A 6 -17.61 -27.59 0.67
CA LYS A 6 -18.68 -26.59 0.48
C LYS A 6 -19.10 -25.83 1.74
N ALA A 7 -19.15 -24.50 1.63
CA ALA A 7 -20.28 -23.70 2.13
C ALA A 7 -20.39 -22.44 1.27
N CYS A 8 -21.41 -22.43 0.42
CA CYS A 8 -21.91 -21.26 -0.30
C CYS A 8 -22.73 -20.36 0.65
N LEU A 9 -22.93 -19.12 0.17
CA LEU A 9 -24.12 -18.29 0.28
C LEU A 9 -25.26 -18.78 1.20
N GLU A 10 -25.65 -17.92 2.13
CA GLU A 10 -27.02 -17.55 2.57
C GLU A 10 -26.87 -16.93 3.96
N THR A 11 -27.11 -15.64 4.20
CA THR A 11 -28.46 -15.12 4.46
C THR A 11 -28.39 -13.60 4.68
N ALA A 12 -29.36 -12.89 4.10
CA ALA A 12 -29.81 -11.59 4.59
C ALA A 12 -31.27 -11.76 5.03
N ALA A 13 -31.61 -11.38 6.28
CA ALA A 13 -32.81 -10.61 6.64
C ALA A 13 -33.16 -10.67 8.16
N LEU A 14 -33.38 -9.48 8.70
CA LEU A 14 -34.39 -9.05 9.69
C LEU A 14 -34.38 -9.50 11.18
N THR A 15 -33.94 -8.54 12.01
CA THR A 15 -34.58 -7.92 13.19
C THR A 15 -35.75 -8.61 13.93
N LEU A 16 -35.62 -8.80 15.26
CA LEU A 16 -36.40 -8.09 16.30
C LEU A 16 -35.93 -8.42 17.74
N ALA A 17 -36.18 -7.45 18.63
CA ALA A 17 -35.68 -7.27 19.98
C ALA A 17 -36.32 -8.17 21.07
N LEU A 18 -35.66 -8.29 22.23
CA LEU A 18 -36.14 -7.78 23.54
C LEU A 18 -35.26 -8.24 24.73
N THR A 19 -34.90 -7.27 25.58
CA THR A 19 -34.76 -7.30 27.07
C THR A 19 -33.75 -8.27 27.72
N ALA A 20 -33.09 -7.99 28.85
CA ALA A 20 -32.78 -6.83 29.69
C ALA A 20 -31.97 -7.42 30.87
N CYS A 21 -30.97 -6.70 31.39
CA CYS A 21 -30.65 -6.56 32.84
C CYS A 21 -29.16 -6.25 33.09
N ALA A 22 -28.95 -4.96 33.38
CA ALA A 22 -28.25 -4.41 34.55
C ALA A 22 -26.70 -4.47 34.67
N PRO A 23 -26.11 -3.48 35.38
CA PRO A 23 -24.77 -2.96 35.13
C PRO A 23 -23.74 -3.45 36.15
N LEU A 24 -22.46 -3.50 35.75
CA LEU A 24 -21.35 -3.54 36.69
C LEU A 24 -20.57 -2.23 36.58
N ALA A 25 -20.79 -1.38 37.58
CA ALA A 25 -19.90 -0.30 37.95
C ALA A 25 -18.60 -0.85 38.54
N ARG A 26 -17.48 -0.20 38.25
CA ARG A 26 -16.28 -0.04 39.10
C ARG A 26 -15.37 1.00 38.45
N THR A 27 -15.49 2.26 38.88
CA THR A 27 -14.61 2.95 39.85
C THR A 27 -13.23 3.28 39.30
N ALA A 28 -13.08 4.56 38.98
CA ALA A 28 -11.82 5.28 38.98
C ALA A 28 -11.16 5.24 40.36
N VAL A 29 -9.82 5.21 40.38
CA VAL A 29 -9.01 5.52 41.56
C VAL A 29 -8.07 6.69 41.22
N PRO A 30 -8.11 7.79 41.99
CA PRO A 30 -7.23 8.95 41.85
C PRO A 30 -6.09 8.96 42.90
N GLY A 31 -5.14 9.90 42.74
CA GLY A 31 -4.16 10.31 43.76
C GLY A 31 -2.71 10.15 43.28
N HIS A 32 -1.77 11.06 43.51
CA HIS A 32 -1.73 12.23 44.39
C HIS A 32 -0.66 13.22 43.91
N SER A 33 -0.99 14.51 44.01
CA SER A 33 -0.05 15.60 44.24
C SER A 33 -0.05 15.87 45.74
N GLU A 34 1.11 16.10 46.36
CA GLU A 34 1.31 16.99 47.52
C GLU A 34 2.81 17.17 47.82
N ASP A 35 3.30 18.36 47.48
CA ASP A 35 3.95 19.37 48.33
C ASP A 35 5.12 19.08 49.30
N ALA A 36 6.14 19.94 49.08
CA ALA A 36 6.75 20.87 50.04
C ALA A 36 8.08 20.55 50.77
N SER A 37 9.03 21.44 50.47
CA SER A 37 10.01 22.14 51.32
C SER A 37 11.03 21.35 52.15
N ASP A 38 12.32 21.55 51.83
CA ASP A 38 13.24 22.17 52.78
C ASP A 38 14.53 22.69 52.08
N ALA A 39 14.80 23.97 52.31
CA ALA A 39 16.10 24.66 52.17
C ALA A 39 16.26 25.48 53.47
N PRO A 40 17.47 25.87 53.95
CA PRO A 40 18.66 26.20 53.15
C PRO A 40 20.03 25.84 53.77
N ALA A 41 21.10 25.91 52.97
CA ALA A 41 22.43 26.29 53.48
C ALA A 41 23.32 26.88 52.37
N ASN A 42 23.87 28.05 52.67
CA ASN A 42 24.79 28.87 51.89
C ASN A 42 26.08 28.15 51.50
N GLY A 43 26.55 28.38 50.27
CA GLY A 43 27.88 27.97 49.82
C GLY A 43 28.26 28.65 48.50
N THR A 44 28.77 29.87 48.60
CA THR A 44 29.31 30.64 47.49
C THR A 44 30.52 29.91 46.89
N ARG A 45 30.45 29.49 45.62
CA ARG A 45 31.65 29.22 44.83
C ARG A 45 31.46 29.63 43.38
N THR A 46 32.35 30.53 43.00
CA THR A 46 32.57 31.18 41.72
C THR A 46 32.94 30.20 40.60
N GLY A 47 32.39 30.45 39.41
CA GLY A 47 33.09 30.32 38.14
C GLY A 47 33.40 28.91 37.62
N MET A 48 32.52 28.40 36.76
CA MET A 48 32.82 27.86 35.42
C MET A 48 31.54 27.22 34.88
N THR A 49 30.64 28.03 34.34
CA THR A 49 29.68 27.54 33.36
C THR A 49 30.46 27.25 32.08
N ALA A 50 30.94 26.02 31.95
CA ALA A 50 31.24 25.47 30.65
C ALA A 50 29.92 25.53 29.87
N ASN A 51 29.82 26.47 28.92
CA ASN A 51 28.86 26.41 27.84
C ASN A 51 29.13 25.10 27.11
N VAL A 52 28.47 24.03 27.54
CA VAL A 52 28.22 22.88 26.69
C VAL A 52 27.38 23.46 25.57
N THR A 53 28.05 23.78 24.46
CA THR A 53 27.41 24.06 23.20
C THR A 53 26.61 22.80 22.89
N GLN A 54 25.32 22.85 23.21
CA GLN A 54 24.35 21.86 22.80
C GLN A 54 24.47 21.83 21.28
N ALA A 55 25.14 20.80 20.76
CA ALA A 55 25.41 20.69 19.33
C ALA A 55 24.07 20.76 18.63
N SER A 56 23.81 21.90 17.98
CA SER A 56 22.57 22.15 17.27
C SER A 56 22.33 20.97 16.35
N ILE A 57 21.24 20.24 16.58
CA ILE A 57 20.76 19.23 15.64
C ILE A 57 20.69 19.98 14.30
N PRO A 58 21.42 19.54 13.25
CA PRO A 58 21.40 20.25 11.97
C PRO A 58 19.95 20.40 11.55
N ALA A 59 19.58 21.59 11.06
CA ALA A 59 18.23 21.87 10.63
C ALA A 59 17.82 20.82 9.61
N VAL A 60 16.98 19.87 10.02
CA VAL A 60 16.59 18.76 9.15
C VAL A 60 15.61 19.32 8.14
N ILE A 61 16.03 19.42 6.89
CA ILE A 61 15.25 20.01 5.81
C ILE A 61 14.03 19.12 5.55
N PRO A 62 12.79 19.66 5.62
CA PRO A 62 11.59 18.92 5.25
C PRO A 62 11.64 18.40 3.82
N GLY A 63 11.10 17.20 3.60
CA GLY A 63 11.05 16.56 2.29
C GLY A 63 11.30 15.06 2.32
N TRP A 64 11.22 14.49 1.11
CA TRP A 64 11.35 13.06 0.90
C TRP A 64 12.80 12.67 0.64
N ARG A 65 13.23 11.60 1.30
CA ARG A 65 14.56 11.03 1.16
C ARG A 65 14.44 9.54 0.91
N TYR A 66 15.12 9.08 -0.13
CA TYR A 66 15.32 7.67 -0.36
C TYR A 66 16.39 7.16 0.60
N ILE A 67 16.07 6.10 1.34
CA ILE A 67 16.97 5.43 2.27
C ILE A 67 17.18 4.00 1.77
N ASP A 68 18.41 3.68 1.34
CA ASP A 68 18.73 2.31 0.93
C ASP A 68 18.73 1.39 2.16
N LEU A 69 17.75 0.49 2.21
CA LEU A 69 17.54 -0.46 3.29
C LEU A 69 18.37 -1.73 3.11
N THR A 70 18.83 -2.02 1.88
CA THR A 70 19.50 -3.26 1.49
C THR A 70 20.69 -3.62 2.37
N PRO A 71 21.61 -2.68 2.70
CA PRO A 71 22.82 -3.01 3.47
C PRO A 71 22.57 -3.41 4.94
N VAL A 72 21.34 -3.24 5.43
CA VAL A 72 20.99 -3.39 6.85
C VAL A 72 19.88 -4.41 7.07
N PHE A 73 18.90 -4.44 6.15
CA PHE A 73 17.68 -5.24 6.28
C PHE A 73 17.49 -6.22 5.11
N GLY A 74 18.24 -6.09 4.02
CA GLY A 74 18.07 -6.89 2.80
C GLY A 74 17.23 -6.18 1.72
N GLY A 75 17.23 -6.76 0.51
CA GLY A 75 16.68 -6.11 -0.70
C GLY A 75 15.17 -5.93 -0.72
N ASP A 76 14.44 -6.77 0.03
CA ASP A 76 12.96 -6.73 0.08
C ASP A 76 12.39 -5.97 1.28
N ALA A 77 13.24 -5.20 1.96
CA ALA A 77 12.86 -4.47 3.16
C ALA A 77 12.04 -3.21 2.84
N GLN A 78 11.12 -2.88 3.74
CA GLN A 78 10.33 -1.65 3.70
C GLN A 78 10.12 -1.06 5.09
N ILE A 79 10.07 0.27 5.19
CA ILE A 79 9.86 0.97 6.45
C ILE A 79 8.42 0.78 6.92
N VAL A 80 8.26 0.21 8.12
CA VAL A 80 6.96 -0.07 8.75
C VAL A 80 6.80 0.56 10.13
N GLY A 81 7.89 1.01 10.74
CA GLY A 81 7.87 1.69 12.03
C GLY A 81 8.97 2.75 12.14
N LEU A 82 8.67 3.80 12.91
CA LEU A 82 9.57 4.94 13.11
C LEU A 82 9.53 5.36 14.57
N GLN A 83 10.70 5.58 15.17
CA GLN A 83 10.83 6.11 16.52
C GLN A 83 11.93 7.17 16.61
N PRO A 84 11.60 8.47 16.46
CA PRO A 84 12.59 9.56 16.51
C PRO A 84 13.12 9.81 17.93
N ARG A 85 14.45 9.94 18.05
CA ARG A 85 15.22 10.19 19.28
C ARG A 85 16.39 11.15 19.03
N GLU A 86 16.22 12.42 19.41
CA GLU A 86 17.24 13.46 19.21
C GLU A 86 17.74 13.50 17.76
N SER A 87 19.00 13.14 17.49
CA SER A 87 19.58 13.06 16.14
C SER A 87 19.55 11.65 15.52
N VAL A 88 18.86 10.70 16.16
CA VAL A 88 18.73 9.31 15.71
C VAL A 88 17.27 9.01 15.45
N LEU A 89 16.98 8.29 14.36
CA LEU A 89 15.67 7.74 14.07
C LEU A 89 15.79 6.22 14.08
N THR A 90 15.16 5.55 15.04
CA THR A 90 15.05 4.08 14.94
C THR A 90 14.03 3.76 13.85
N VAL A 91 14.48 3.06 12.82
CA VAL A 91 13.64 2.58 11.72
C VAL A 91 13.39 1.11 11.93
N THR A 92 12.11 0.72 11.96
CA THR A 92 11.70 -0.67 11.87
C THR A 92 11.32 -0.97 10.43
N ALA A 93 11.96 -1.98 9.84
CA ALA A 93 11.64 -2.49 8.53
C ALA A 93 10.97 -3.86 8.63
N SER A 94 10.08 -4.16 7.67
CA SER A 94 9.60 -5.51 7.42
C SER A 94 10.17 -6.05 6.12
N TYR A 95 10.31 -7.36 6.03
CA TYR A 95 10.57 -8.09 4.79
C TYR A 95 9.88 -9.45 4.85
N ASP A 96 9.56 -10.00 3.67
CA ASP A 96 8.95 -11.31 3.54
C ASP A 96 10.05 -12.39 3.58
N THR A 97 9.88 -13.40 4.41
CA THR A 97 10.74 -14.59 4.38
C THR A 97 10.05 -15.66 3.54
N SER A 98 10.49 -15.78 2.28
CA SER A 98 9.83 -16.60 1.28
C SER A 98 9.61 -18.06 1.73
N SER A 99 8.45 -18.60 1.31
CA SER A 99 7.86 -19.95 1.41
C SER A 99 6.71 -20.16 2.41
N ALA A 100 6.56 -19.30 3.42
CA ALA A 100 5.42 -19.36 4.35
C ALA A 100 4.57 -18.07 4.42
N GLY A 101 5.06 -16.95 3.87
CA GLY A 101 4.41 -15.64 4.00
C GLY A 101 4.58 -15.02 5.39
N ASP A 102 5.59 -15.46 6.14
CA ASP A 102 5.90 -14.91 7.46
C ASP A 102 6.63 -13.57 7.30
N ILE A 103 5.99 -12.50 7.78
CA ILE A 103 6.57 -11.15 7.81
C ILE A 103 7.50 -11.05 9.01
N VAL A 104 8.78 -10.79 8.74
CA VAL A 104 9.79 -10.54 9.78
C VAL A 104 10.00 -9.05 9.96
N TYR A 105 10.21 -8.63 11.22
CA TYR A 105 10.47 -7.25 11.59
C TYR A 105 11.88 -7.11 12.16
N GLN A 106 12.60 -6.11 11.68
CA GLN A 106 13.91 -5.72 12.23
C GLN A 106 13.97 -4.22 12.43
N SER A 107 14.78 -3.77 13.40
CA SER A 107 15.00 -2.36 13.66
C SER A 107 16.48 -2.01 13.63
N ALA A 108 16.80 -0.82 13.13
CA ALA A 108 18.15 -0.26 13.19
C ALA A 108 18.10 1.27 13.41
N PRO A 109 19.10 1.84 14.11
CA PRO A 109 19.22 3.28 14.27
C PRO A 109 19.79 3.94 12.99
N LEU A 110 19.05 4.92 12.47
CA LEU A 110 19.46 5.83 11.39
C LEU A 110 19.95 7.14 12.00
N ASP A 111 21.20 7.53 11.75
CA ASP A 111 21.72 8.84 12.12
C ASP A 111 21.19 9.91 11.15
N LEU A 112 20.42 10.88 11.64
CA LEU A 112 19.79 11.93 10.82
C LEU A 112 20.79 12.98 10.32
N ARG A 113 22.02 13.01 10.85
CA ARG A 113 23.08 13.91 10.37
C ARG A 113 23.76 13.35 9.13
N THR A 114 23.99 12.04 9.12
CA THR A 114 24.73 11.34 8.06
C THR A 114 23.82 10.58 7.10
N TRP A 115 22.55 10.36 7.48
CA TRP A 115 21.58 9.54 6.76
C TRP A 115 22.06 8.10 6.54
N LYS A 116 22.79 7.57 7.51
CA LYS A 116 23.33 6.21 7.49
C LYS A 116 22.89 5.45 8.73
N PHE A 117 22.63 4.16 8.54
CA PHE A 117 22.41 3.26 9.65
C PHE A 117 23.73 3.03 10.39
N SER A 118 23.66 3.04 11.73
CA SER A 118 24.84 2.84 12.57
C SER A 118 25.07 1.39 13.01
N SER A 119 24.12 0.50 12.71
CA SER A 119 24.25 -0.94 12.96
C SER A 119 23.44 -1.76 11.96
N GLN A 120 23.65 -3.08 11.98
CA GLN A 120 22.76 -4.04 11.33
C GLN A 120 21.39 -4.06 12.01
N GLY A 121 20.39 -4.60 11.29
CA GLY A 121 19.05 -4.81 11.82
C GLY A 121 19.04 -5.83 12.96
N VAL A 122 18.35 -5.51 14.05
CA VAL A 122 18.06 -6.46 15.15
C VAL A 122 16.58 -6.82 15.14
N PRO A 123 16.18 -8.05 15.57
CA PRO A 123 14.78 -8.43 15.64
C PRO A 123 13.92 -7.39 16.36
N ALA A 124 12.74 -7.13 15.83
CA ALA A 124 11.79 -6.17 16.37
C ALA A 124 10.38 -6.77 16.40
N GLU A 125 9.49 -6.13 17.14
CA GLU A 125 8.05 -6.43 17.09
C GLU A 125 7.39 -5.64 15.96
N GLN A 126 6.21 -6.12 15.54
CA GLN A 126 5.36 -5.36 14.63
C GLN A 126 5.00 -4.01 15.26
N PRO A 127 5.19 -2.89 14.54
CA PRO A 127 4.80 -1.58 15.05
C PRO A 127 3.30 -1.49 15.34
N ALA A 128 2.96 -0.77 16.41
CA ALA A 128 1.57 -0.52 16.76
C ALA A 128 0.85 0.28 15.67
N LYS A 129 -0.39 -0.13 15.34
CA LYS A 129 -1.28 0.62 14.45
C LYS A 129 -1.93 1.79 15.18
N TYR A 130 -2.51 2.73 14.45
CA TYR A 130 -3.31 3.82 15.02
C TYR A 130 -4.51 3.27 15.80
N THR A 131 -4.72 3.77 17.03
CA THR A 131 -5.83 3.38 17.92
C THR A 131 -6.59 4.58 18.49
N GLY A 132 -6.54 5.74 17.81
CA GLY A 132 -7.21 6.95 18.29
C GLY A 132 -8.71 6.98 17.98
N PRO A 133 -9.41 8.08 18.36
CA PRO A 133 -10.87 8.18 18.32
C PRO A 133 -11.46 8.44 16.91
N TRP A 134 -10.60 8.72 15.94
CA TRP A 134 -11.02 8.99 14.57
C TRP A 134 -11.16 7.71 13.76
N THR A 135 -12.18 7.65 12.92
CA THR A 135 -12.36 6.59 11.93
C THR A 135 -12.69 7.16 10.56
N LEU A 136 -12.52 6.34 9.52
CA LEU A 136 -12.88 6.68 8.15
C LEU A 136 -14.18 6.00 7.79
N ARG A 137 -15.10 6.75 7.21
CA ARG A 137 -16.33 6.23 6.61
C ARG A 137 -16.33 6.53 5.13
N PHE A 138 -16.66 5.53 4.33
CA PHE A 138 -16.64 5.61 2.87
C PHE A 138 -18.04 5.78 2.33
N GLY A 139 -18.17 6.59 1.27
CA GLY A 139 -19.40 6.67 0.48
C GLY A 139 -19.71 5.35 -0.23
N PRO A 140 -20.85 5.27 -0.95
CA PRO A 140 -21.23 4.07 -1.69
C PRO A 140 -20.14 3.65 -2.67
N VAL A 141 -19.66 2.42 -2.53
CA VAL A 141 -18.68 1.85 -3.46
C VAL A 141 -19.39 1.50 -4.76
N ASN A 142 -18.96 2.12 -5.87
CA ASN A 142 -19.53 1.86 -7.18
C ASN A 142 -18.42 1.57 -8.19
N ARG A 143 -18.06 0.29 -8.31
CA ARG A 143 -16.98 -0.19 -9.20
C ARG A 143 -15.65 0.52 -8.87
N HIS A 144 -14.78 0.61 -9.87
CA HIS A 144 -13.57 1.43 -9.86
C HIS A 144 -13.95 2.91 -10.02
N LYS A 145 -14.52 3.56 -9.00
CA LYS A 145 -14.75 5.02 -8.98
C LYS A 145 -14.28 5.62 -7.66
N PRO A 146 -13.79 6.87 -7.64
CA PRO A 146 -13.60 7.63 -6.42
C PRO A 146 -14.81 7.53 -5.50
N VAL A 147 -14.52 7.35 -4.22
CA VAL A 147 -15.50 7.48 -3.16
C VAL A 147 -15.21 8.72 -2.33
N GLN A 148 -16.27 9.34 -1.81
CA GLN A 148 -16.11 10.35 -0.79
C GLN A 148 -15.69 9.69 0.52
N ILE A 149 -14.73 10.28 1.21
CA ILE A 149 -14.30 9.85 2.55
C ILE A 149 -14.79 10.87 3.56
N THR A 150 -15.44 10.39 4.62
CA THR A 150 -15.85 11.17 5.78
C THR A 150 -15.04 10.75 6.99
N LEU A 151 -14.37 11.71 7.62
CA LEU A 151 -13.81 11.59 8.96
C LEU A 151 -14.93 11.56 10.00
N VAL A 152 -14.88 10.55 10.85
CA VAL A 152 -15.83 10.32 11.93
C VAL A 152 -15.07 10.43 13.24
N HIS A 153 -15.60 11.18 14.21
CA HIS A 153 -15.07 11.29 15.56
C HIS A 153 -16.10 10.77 16.54
N ASP A 154 -15.75 9.76 17.35
CA ASP A 154 -16.65 9.13 18.31
C ASP A 154 -18.02 8.73 17.69
N GLY A 155 -17.96 8.12 16.50
CA GLY A 155 -19.14 7.67 15.75
C GLY A 155 -19.95 8.77 15.06
N LYS A 156 -19.58 10.05 15.19
CA LYS A 156 -20.26 11.18 14.54
C LYS A 156 -19.47 11.70 13.34
N PRO A 157 -20.11 11.92 12.18
CA PRO A 157 -19.48 12.59 11.05
C PRO A 157 -18.99 13.99 11.44
N ALA A 158 -17.72 14.27 11.21
CA ALA A 158 -17.11 15.54 11.58
C ALA A 158 -16.67 16.36 10.35
N PHE A 159 -16.05 15.72 9.37
CA PHE A 159 -15.55 16.37 8.16
C PHE A 159 -15.57 15.40 6.98
N SER A 160 -15.93 15.85 5.79
CA SER A 160 -15.73 15.05 4.57
C SER A 160 -14.59 15.64 3.76
N LEU A 161 -13.70 14.78 3.28
CA LEU A 161 -12.63 15.22 2.38
C LEU A 161 -13.25 15.91 1.16
N PRO A 162 -12.63 17.00 0.68
CA PRO A 162 -13.08 17.67 -0.54
C PRO A 162 -12.95 16.72 -1.73
N SER A 163 -13.77 16.91 -2.78
CA SER A 163 -13.75 16.05 -3.97
C SER A 163 -12.42 16.09 -4.74
N SER A 164 -11.60 17.12 -4.54
CA SER A 164 -10.23 17.20 -5.05
C SER A 164 -9.26 16.23 -4.36
N ILE A 165 -9.68 15.58 -3.27
CA ILE A 165 -8.93 14.54 -2.57
C ILE A 165 -9.81 13.28 -2.56
N PRO A 166 -10.01 12.66 -3.73
CA PRO A 166 -10.87 11.48 -3.85
C PRO A 166 -10.30 10.32 -3.03
N GLY A 167 -11.16 9.54 -2.39
CA GLY A 167 -10.78 8.24 -1.82
C GLY A 167 -10.94 7.12 -2.83
N TYR A 168 -10.27 5.99 -2.58
CA TYR A 168 -10.59 4.71 -3.23
C TYR A 168 -11.14 3.75 -2.19
N ALA A 169 -12.18 2.97 -2.49
CA ALA A 169 -12.67 1.96 -1.57
C ALA A 169 -13.01 0.66 -2.30
N SER A 170 -12.49 -0.43 -1.77
CA SER A 170 -12.74 -1.76 -2.30
C SER A 170 -13.76 -2.55 -1.49
N LEU A 171 -14.50 -3.43 -2.19
CA LEU A 171 -15.59 -4.24 -1.63
C LEU A 171 -15.12 -5.49 -0.86
N ILE A 172 -13.88 -5.97 -1.07
CA ILE A 172 -13.31 -7.09 -0.32
C ILE A 172 -12.12 -6.56 0.47
N ASN A 173 -12.21 -6.69 1.79
CA ASN A 173 -11.19 -6.34 2.77
C ASN A 173 -10.95 -7.57 3.65
N PRO A 174 -9.88 -7.61 4.45
CA PRO A 174 -9.73 -8.61 5.50
C PRO A 174 -11.01 -8.72 6.33
N ALA A 175 -11.34 -9.94 6.78
CA ALA A 175 -12.58 -10.19 7.51
C ALA A 175 -12.72 -9.25 8.72
N GLY A 176 -13.84 -8.53 8.80
CA GLY A 176 -14.12 -7.57 9.87
C GLY A 176 -13.67 -6.13 9.61
N GLU A 177 -13.03 -5.83 8.48
CA GLU A 177 -12.72 -4.47 8.06
C GLU A 177 -13.82 -3.85 7.18
N ASP A 178 -14.11 -2.57 7.39
CA ASP A 178 -15.09 -1.83 6.60
C ASP A 178 -14.61 -1.66 5.14
N PRO A 179 -15.52 -1.64 4.14
CA PRO A 179 -15.18 -1.35 2.75
C PRO A 179 -14.30 -0.11 2.58
N GLY A 180 -13.10 -0.27 2.01
CA GLY A 180 -12.16 0.83 1.75
C GLY A 180 -11.23 1.22 2.90
N SER A 181 -11.43 0.65 4.10
CA SER A 181 -10.58 0.91 5.26
C SER A 181 -9.16 0.33 5.10
N TYR A 182 -8.98 -0.68 4.24
CA TYR A 182 -7.66 -1.16 3.86
C TYR A 182 -6.93 -0.23 2.89
N ASP A 183 -7.70 0.56 2.12
CA ASP A 183 -7.18 1.39 1.05
C ASP A 183 -6.86 2.82 1.50
N ASN A 184 -7.36 3.22 2.67
CA ASN A 184 -7.09 4.53 3.27
C ASN A 184 -6.94 4.34 4.76
N ARG A 185 -5.86 4.87 5.34
CA ARG A 185 -5.53 4.62 6.75
C ARG A 185 -5.24 5.93 7.46
N ILE A 186 -5.75 6.04 8.68
CA ILE A 186 -5.27 7.06 9.62
C ILE A 186 -3.93 6.58 10.16
N LEU A 187 -2.92 7.43 10.02
CA LEU A 187 -1.58 7.16 10.51
C LEU A 187 -1.38 7.64 11.94
N GLY A 188 -1.93 8.82 12.25
CA GLY A 188 -1.74 9.47 13.54
C GLY A 188 -2.32 10.87 13.58
N GLN A 189 -2.10 11.54 14.71
CA GLN A 189 -2.57 12.91 14.95
C GLN A 189 -1.48 13.74 15.62
N THR A 190 -1.30 14.98 15.17
CA THR A 190 -0.36 15.96 15.76
C THR A 190 -1.08 17.27 16.03
N GLY A 191 -1.38 17.55 17.31
CA GLY A 191 -2.25 18.67 17.65
C GLY A 191 -3.60 18.57 16.92
N PRO A 192 -4.03 19.60 16.16
CA PRO A 192 -5.28 19.56 15.40
C PRO A 192 -5.16 18.83 14.04
N TRP A 193 -3.99 18.31 13.67
CA TRP A 193 -3.77 17.70 12.37
C TRP A 193 -3.91 16.18 12.43
N LEU A 194 -4.87 15.63 11.70
CA LEU A 194 -5.02 14.20 11.45
C LEU A 194 -4.26 13.83 10.17
N TRP A 195 -3.46 12.78 10.23
CA TRP A 195 -2.62 12.33 9.11
C TRP A 195 -3.18 11.05 8.51
N LEU A 196 -3.36 11.07 7.20
CA LEU A 196 -3.94 9.98 6.42
C LEU A 196 -2.94 9.52 5.37
N ALA A 197 -2.81 8.21 5.19
CA ALA A 197 -2.30 7.64 3.96
C ALA A 197 -3.50 7.37 3.03
N MET A 198 -3.37 7.70 1.75
CA MET A 198 -4.40 7.47 0.74
C MET A 198 -3.82 6.71 -0.47
N LYS A 199 -4.57 5.73 -0.99
CA LYS A 199 -4.23 5.00 -2.21
C LYS A 199 -4.85 5.64 -3.46
N GLY A 200 -4.20 5.40 -4.59
CA GLY A 200 -4.70 5.69 -5.94
C GLY A 200 -4.50 7.15 -6.37
N PRO A 201 -4.09 7.42 -7.61
CA PRO A 201 -3.72 8.76 -8.08
C PRO A 201 -4.86 9.78 -7.98
N GLU A 202 -4.52 11.05 -7.78
CA GLU A 202 -5.46 12.18 -7.91
C GLU A 202 -6.15 12.20 -9.30
N ASN A 203 -5.43 11.76 -10.34
CA ASN A 203 -5.93 11.60 -11.71
C ASN A 203 -5.61 10.19 -12.23
N PRO A 204 -6.60 9.31 -12.41
CA PRO A 204 -6.34 7.95 -12.87
C PRO A 204 -5.98 7.92 -14.36
N PRO A 205 -4.99 7.09 -14.78
CA PRO A 205 -4.71 6.89 -16.19
C PRO A 205 -5.89 6.22 -16.91
N ILE A 206 -6.09 6.57 -18.17
CA ILE A 206 -7.03 5.92 -19.11
C ILE A 206 -6.22 4.88 -19.92
N PRO A 207 -6.69 3.63 -20.11
CA PRO A 207 -8.06 3.13 -19.84
C PRO A 207 -8.38 2.79 -18.38
N GLU A 208 -9.67 2.88 -18.02
CA GLU A 208 -10.22 2.65 -16.67
C GLU A 208 -9.89 1.27 -16.06
N LEU A 209 -9.44 0.31 -16.87
CA LEU A 209 -9.07 -1.04 -16.43
C LEU A 209 -7.69 -1.10 -15.75
N LEU A 210 -6.86 -0.07 -15.91
CA LEU A 210 -5.57 0.08 -15.23
C LEU A 210 -5.70 0.80 -13.88
N TRP A 211 -6.92 1.01 -13.38
CA TRP A 211 -7.22 1.72 -12.14
C TRP A 211 -6.69 1.07 -10.84
N GLY A 212 -6.05 -0.09 -10.96
CA GLY A 212 -5.53 -0.90 -9.87
C GLY A 212 -4.30 -0.38 -9.13
N TYR A 213 -3.97 0.92 -9.18
CA TYR A 213 -2.84 1.44 -8.42
C TYR A 213 -3.21 1.56 -6.94
N ARG A 214 -3.21 0.42 -6.23
CA ARG A 214 -3.37 0.30 -4.77
C ARG A 214 -2.06 0.55 -4.02
N VAL A 215 -1.27 1.49 -4.50
CA VAL A 215 -0.10 2.00 -3.79
C VAL A 215 -0.48 3.26 -3.04
N TRP A 216 0.11 3.44 -1.87
CA TRP A 216 0.06 4.71 -1.15
C TRP A 216 0.80 5.75 -1.98
N ASP A 217 0.07 6.69 -2.59
CA ASP A 217 0.64 7.69 -3.50
C ASP A 217 0.73 9.08 -2.85
N ARG A 218 0.04 9.30 -1.73
CA ARG A 218 0.08 10.56 -0.99
C ARG A 218 -0.24 10.41 0.48
N ILE A 219 0.31 11.35 1.25
CA ILE A 219 -0.06 11.63 2.63
C ILE A 219 -0.94 12.88 2.66
N VAL A 220 -2.04 12.82 3.40
CA VAL A 220 -2.98 13.94 3.55
C VAL A 220 -3.06 14.34 5.00
N ALA A 221 -2.75 15.61 5.29
CA ALA A 221 -2.93 16.21 6.60
C ALA A 221 -4.22 17.03 6.61
N VAL A 222 -5.13 16.71 7.53
CA VAL A 222 -6.41 17.41 7.71
C VAL A 222 -6.43 18.09 9.05
N ASN A 223 -6.61 19.40 9.07
CA ASN A 223 -6.87 20.13 10.29
C ASN A 223 -8.32 19.91 10.71
N VAL A 224 -8.54 19.19 11.81
CA VAL A 224 -9.90 18.81 12.24
C VAL A 224 -10.69 19.97 12.82
N GLN A 225 -10.05 21.11 13.11
CA GLN A 225 -10.69 22.32 13.61
C GLN A 225 -11.01 23.30 12.48
N THR A 226 -10.06 23.55 11.58
CA THR A 226 -10.19 24.55 10.51
C THR A 226 -10.63 23.95 9.18
N GLN A 227 -10.70 22.62 9.07
CA GLN A 227 -11.01 21.88 7.84
C GLN A 227 -10.02 22.10 6.69
N GLN A 228 -8.87 22.72 6.99
CA GLN A 228 -7.79 22.89 6.03
C GLN A 228 -7.17 21.54 5.71
N VAL A 229 -6.83 21.32 4.44
CA VAL A 229 -6.19 20.09 3.98
C VAL A 229 -4.89 20.40 3.26
N CYS A 230 -3.86 19.59 3.50
CA CYS A 230 -2.57 19.64 2.83
C CYS A 230 -2.25 18.25 2.27
N VAL A 231 -1.77 18.19 1.03
CA VAL A 231 -1.44 16.94 0.34
C VAL A 231 0.06 16.89 0.08
N PHE A 232 0.68 15.79 0.46
CA PHE A 232 2.10 15.50 0.27
C PHE A 232 2.24 14.25 -0.61
N PRO A 233 2.48 14.40 -1.92
CA PRO A 233 2.69 13.27 -2.81
C PRO A 233 3.90 12.44 -2.34
N ILE A 234 3.75 11.13 -2.34
CA ILE A 234 4.82 10.16 -2.09
C ILE A 234 5.56 9.95 -3.42
N PRO A 235 6.90 10.08 -3.44
CA PRO A 235 7.66 9.80 -4.66
C PRO A 235 7.51 8.33 -5.08
N LYS A 236 7.44 8.09 -6.38
CA LYS A 236 7.44 6.72 -6.92
C LYS A 236 8.78 6.04 -6.62
N SER A 237 8.73 4.78 -6.18
CA SER A 237 9.89 3.93 -5.94
C SER A 237 10.21 3.12 -7.18
N THR A 238 11.50 2.88 -7.46
CA THR A 238 11.94 1.91 -8.47
C THR A 238 12.24 0.53 -7.89
N SER A 239 11.97 0.33 -6.60
CA SER A 239 12.06 -0.98 -5.95
C SER A 239 10.79 -1.83 -6.18
N PRO A 240 10.92 -3.15 -6.42
CA PRO A 240 9.80 -4.08 -6.61
C PRO A 240 9.13 -4.49 -5.29
N VAL A 241 9.48 -3.89 -4.15
CA VAL A 241 8.99 -4.30 -2.82
C VAL A 241 7.51 -3.97 -2.60
N SER A 242 6.76 -4.97 -2.12
CA SER A 242 5.31 -4.86 -1.86
C SER A 242 4.98 -3.91 -0.74
N THR A 243 4.43 -2.75 -1.07
CA THR A 243 3.79 -1.86 -0.10
C THR A 243 2.32 -2.19 0.12
N TRP A 244 1.81 -3.31 -0.42
CA TRP A 244 0.37 -3.59 -0.46
C TRP A 244 -0.22 -3.82 0.93
N ASP A 245 0.50 -4.56 1.78
CA ASP A 245 0.06 -4.97 3.12
C ASP A 245 0.65 -4.15 4.27
N VAL A 246 1.41 -3.12 3.91
CA VAL A 246 2.13 -2.30 4.86
C VAL A 246 1.55 -0.90 4.86
N THR A 247 0.92 -0.56 5.99
CA THR A 247 0.55 0.82 6.29
C THR A 247 1.83 1.65 6.43
N PRO A 248 1.92 2.84 5.83
CA PRO A 248 3.05 3.74 6.02
C PRO A 248 3.31 3.99 7.51
N ALA A 249 4.57 3.95 7.90
CA ALA A 249 5.01 4.25 9.25
C ALA A 249 4.78 5.73 9.58
N PHE A 250 4.54 6.03 10.85
CA PHE A 250 4.29 7.39 11.31
C PHE A 250 4.90 7.64 12.69
N ALA A 251 5.50 8.81 12.86
CA ALA A 251 5.91 9.33 14.16
C ALA A 251 5.94 10.86 14.14
N GLU A 252 5.79 11.49 15.29
CA GLU A 252 6.02 12.94 15.46
C GLU A 252 7.08 13.17 16.53
N ARG A 253 7.94 14.16 16.29
CA ARG A 253 8.79 14.73 17.34
C ARG A 253 9.25 16.14 16.97
N ASN A 254 9.23 17.03 17.95
CA ASN A 254 9.78 18.39 17.85
C ASN A 254 9.22 19.19 16.66
N GLY A 255 7.94 19.01 16.33
CA GLY A 255 7.30 19.73 15.23
C GLY A 255 7.57 19.14 13.84
N ILE A 256 8.15 17.95 13.77
CA ILE A 256 8.39 17.19 12.54
C ILE A 256 7.58 15.89 12.60
N VAL A 257 6.84 15.63 11.53
CA VAL A 257 6.19 14.36 11.25
C VAL A 257 7.08 13.54 10.34
N TYR A 258 7.43 12.35 10.79
CA TYR A 258 8.18 11.35 10.03
C TYR A 258 7.19 10.36 9.45
N VAL A 259 7.27 10.13 8.14
CA VAL A 259 6.48 9.12 7.44
C VAL A 259 7.39 8.17 6.68
N GLY A 260 7.18 6.87 6.82
CA GLY A 260 7.97 5.85 6.12
C GLY A 260 7.09 5.01 5.21
N THR A 261 7.49 4.80 3.96
CA THR A 261 6.75 3.95 3.01
C THR A 261 7.73 3.35 2.00
N GLY A 262 7.78 2.02 1.88
CA GLY A 262 8.85 1.36 1.12
C GLY A 262 10.22 1.81 1.65
N SER A 263 11.08 2.33 0.76
CA SER A 263 12.38 2.94 1.10
C SER A 263 12.35 4.47 1.24
N TRP A 264 11.17 5.09 1.16
CA TRP A 264 11.01 6.54 1.29
C TRP A 264 10.75 6.95 2.73
N LEU A 265 11.53 7.93 3.19
CA LEU A 265 11.35 8.61 4.47
C LEU A 265 11.00 10.08 4.22
N GLY A 266 9.79 10.48 4.59
CA GLY A 266 9.28 11.84 4.49
C GLY A 266 9.39 12.56 5.82
N LEU A 267 9.97 13.76 5.80
CA LEU A 267 9.99 14.68 6.93
C LEU A 267 9.08 15.86 6.62
N LEU A 268 7.92 15.89 7.27
CA LEU A 268 6.84 16.83 7.00
C LEU A 268 6.67 17.77 8.20
N PRO A 269 6.26 19.03 8.00
CA PRO A 269 5.95 19.92 9.12
C PRO A 269 4.74 19.38 9.89
N ALA A 270 4.83 19.28 11.22
CA ALA A 270 3.71 18.82 12.05
C ALA A 270 2.52 19.79 12.07
N ASN A 271 2.75 21.06 11.70
CA ASN A 271 1.74 22.10 11.53
C ASN A 271 1.81 22.67 10.10
N PRO A 272 1.32 21.95 9.09
CA PRO A 272 1.38 22.41 7.71
C PRO A 272 0.43 23.59 7.46
N THR A 273 0.77 24.40 6.47
CA THR A 273 -0.06 25.46 5.90
C THR A 273 -0.59 25.06 4.53
N ALA A 274 -1.59 25.74 4.00
CA ALA A 274 -2.23 25.37 2.73
C ALA A 274 -1.25 25.44 1.54
N THR A 275 -0.14 26.16 1.71
CA THR A 275 0.95 26.29 0.74
C THR A 275 2.13 25.37 1.02
N SER A 276 2.06 24.55 2.08
CA SER A 276 3.12 23.61 2.42
C SER A 276 3.27 22.59 1.30
N LYS A 277 4.46 22.60 0.70
CA LYS A 277 4.93 21.60 -0.23
C LYS A 277 6.28 21.11 0.27
N VAL A 278 6.60 19.87 -0.07
CA VAL A 278 7.89 19.31 0.24
C VAL A 278 8.47 18.69 -1.03
N ASP A 279 9.78 18.88 -1.20
CA ASP A 279 10.50 18.36 -2.37
C ASP A 279 11.14 17.00 -2.07
N VAL A 280 11.63 16.37 -3.12
CA VAL A 280 12.55 15.23 -3.00
C VAL A 280 13.94 15.79 -2.71
N ILE A 281 14.41 15.64 -1.48
CA ILE A 281 15.72 16.13 -1.03
C ILE A 281 16.83 15.15 -1.39
N GLN A 282 16.52 13.85 -1.38
CA GLN A 282 17.44 12.78 -1.76
C GLN A 282 16.69 11.77 -2.59
N ALA A 283 16.93 11.79 -3.90
CA ALA A 283 16.30 10.87 -4.84
C ALA A 283 16.92 9.48 -4.76
N GLU A 284 16.18 8.49 -5.23
CA GLU A 284 16.69 7.15 -5.47
C GLU A 284 17.90 7.17 -6.43
N PRO A 285 19.03 6.53 -6.09
CA PRO A 285 20.24 6.51 -6.91
C PRO A 285 20.03 5.93 -8.31
N ALA A 286 20.68 6.52 -9.32
CA ALA A 286 20.57 6.06 -10.71
C ALA A 286 21.06 4.60 -10.91
N SER A 287 22.01 4.14 -10.10
CA SER A 287 22.52 2.76 -10.17
C SER A 287 21.46 1.71 -9.85
N ILE A 288 20.57 1.98 -8.88
CA ILE A 288 19.45 1.09 -8.53
C ILE A 288 18.49 1.02 -9.71
N ARG A 289 18.06 2.19 -10.23
CA ARG A 289 17.19 2.27 -11.41
C ARG A 289 17.73 1.49 -12.61
N GLN A 290 19.03 1.58 -12.91
CA GLN A 290 19.60 0.87 -14.05
C GLN A 290 19.63 -0.65 -13.86
N GLN A 291 19.91 -1.12 -12.64
CA GLN A 291 19.87 -2.56 -12.32
C GLN A 291 18.44 -3.10 -12.47
N ASP A 292 17.45 -2.33 -12.03
CA ASP A 292 16.05 -2.73 -12.03
C ASP A 292 15.35 -2.64 -13.39
N GLU A 293 15.87 -1.88 -14.37
CA GLU A 293 15.26 -1.78 -15.71
C GLU A 293 15.12 -3.15 -16.40
N THR A 294 16.15 -3.99 -16.30
CA THR A 294 16.12 -5.34 -16.89
C THR A 294 15.16 -6.25 -16.12
N ALA A 295 15.20 -6.19 -14.78
CA ALA A 295 14.29 -6.95 -13.93
C ALA A 295 12.83 -6.58 -14.19
N MET A 296 12.57 -5.29 -14.39
CA MET A 296 11.26 -4.73 -14.72
C MET A 296 10.72 -5.30 -16.04
N LEU A 297 11.52 -5.27 -17.11
CA LEU A 297 11.09 -5.81 -18.41
C LEU A 297 10.86 -7.32 -18.33
N ASN A 298 11.68 -8.03 -17.57
CA ASN A 298 11.52 -9.47 -17.38
C ASN A 298 10.26 -9.80 -16.59
N ALA A 299 10.00 -9.10 -15.49
CA ALA A 299 8.79 -9.28 -14.69
C ALA A 299 7.52 -9.02 -15.51
N LEU A 300 7.49 -7.93 -16.29
CA LEU A 300 6.35 -7.62 -17.14
C LEU A 300 6.17 -8.67 -18.26
N GLN A 301 7.25 -9.10 -18.90
CA GLN A 301 7.21 -10.17 -19.91
C GLN A 301 6.73 -11.50 -19.31
N GLU A 302 7.20 -11.86 -18.12
CA GLU A 302 6.78 -13.08 -17.42
C GLU A 302 5.29 -13.03 -17.11
N ARG A 303 4.77 -11.90 -16.63
CA ARG A 303 3.33 -11.72 -16.36
C ARG A 303 2.48 -11.80 -17.61
N VAL A 304 2.90 -11.18 -18.72
CA VAL A 304 2.24 -11.30 -20.02
C VAL A 304 2.22 -12.76 -20.49
N THR A 305 3.36 -13.44 -20.39
CA THR A 305 3.50 -14.84 -20.82
C THR A 305 2.63 -15.76 -19.96
N SER A 306 2.69 -15.62 -18.64
CA SER A 306 1.90 -16.42 -17.68
C SER A 306 0.39 -16.23 -17.86
N ALA A 307 -0.06 -15.02 -18.17
CA ALA A 307 -1.47 -14.76 -18.47
C ALA A 307 -1.90 -15.37 -19.82
N ALA A 308 -1.08 -15.21 -20.87
CA ALA A 308 -1.36 -15.80 -22.17
C ALA A 308 -1.39 -17.34 -22.09
N ASP A 309 -0.40 -17.94 -21.43
CA ASP A 309 -0.32 -19.38 -21.19
C ASP A 309 -1.54 -19.87 -20.37
N GLY A 310 -1.94 -19.13 -19.33
CA GLY A 310 -3.13 -19.43 -18.53
C GLY A 310 -4.44 -19.38 -19.32
N LEU A 311 -4.64 -18.35 -20.14
CA LEU A 311 -5.81 -18.21 -21.03
C LEU A 311 -5.84 -19.31 -22.09
N ALA A 312 -4.68 -19.64 -22.67
CA ALA A 312 -4.55 -20.73 -23.62
C ALA A 312 -4.87 -22.09 -22.98
N LEU A 313 -4.38 -22.33 -21.77
CA LEU A 313 -4.66 -23.53 -20.98
C LEU A 313 -6.16 -23.67 -20.68
N MET A 314 -6.80 -22.60 -20.19
CA MET A 314 -8.25 -22.55 -19.97
C MET A 314 -9.01 -22.90 -21.23
N TRP A 315 -8.70 -22.25 -22.35
CA TRP A 315 -9.43 -22.50 -23.60
C TRP A 315 -9.20 -23.91 -24.13
N ASN A 316 -7.95 -24.32 -24.30
CA ASN A 316 -7.61 -25.58 -24.94
C ASN A 316 -8.01 -26.80 -24.10
N HIS A 317 -7.72 -26.78 -22.81
CA HIS A 317 -7.89 -27.96 -21.95
C HIS A 317 -9.23 -27.95 -21.22
N PHE A 318 -9.63 -26.82 -20.64
CA PHE A 318 -10.92 -26.76 -19.95
C PHE A 318 -12.08 -26.63 -20.94
N VAL A 319 -12.10 -25.60 -21.80
CA VAL A 319 -13.24 -25.35 -22.70
C VAL A 319 -13.33 -26.38 -23.83
N MET A 320 -12.23 -26.62 -24.57
CA MET A 320 -12.26 -27.46 -25.77
C MET A 320 -12.14 -28.96 -25.49
N GLN A 321 -11.36 -29.37 -24.48
CA GLN A 321 -11.24 -30.79 -24.11
C GLN A 321 -12.18 -31.20 -22.96
N GLY A 322 -12.78 -30.26 -22.23
CA GLY A 322 -13.66 -30.56 -21.11
C GLY A 322 -12.92 -31.07 -19.86
N ASN A 323 -11.61 -30.85 -19.76
CA ASN A 323 -10.80 -31.33 -18.63
C ASN A 323 -10.99 -30.43 -17.39
N THR A 324 -11.88 -30.85 -16.51
CA THR A 324 -12.21 -30.13 -15.26
C THR A 324 -11.15 -30.28 -14.15
N LYS A 325 -10.11 -31.12 -14.36
CA LYS A 325 -8.97 -31.24 -13.43
C LYS A 325 -7.85 -30.24 -13.73
N THR A 326 -7.99 -29.43 -14.78
CA THR A 326 -7.00 -28.41 -15.15
C THR A 326 -6.89 -27.38 -14.02
N ILE A 327 -5.70 -27.26 -13.43
CA ILE A 327 -5.42 -26.22 -12.44
C ILE A 327 -5.12 -24.93 -13.21
N LEU A 328 -5.91 -23.91 -12.95
CA LEU A 328 -5.81 -22.59 -13.58
C LEU A 328 -5.06 -21.67 -12.62
N ASP A 329 -3.79 -21.96 -12.41
CA ASP A 329 -2.91 -21.17 -11.55
C ASP A 329 -2.26 -20.05 -12.36
N SER A 330 -3.04 -19.02 -12.66
CA SER A 330 -2.57 -17.83 -13.35
C SER A 330 -3.23 -16.59 -12.77
N TRP A 331 -2.45 -15.53 -12.59
CA TRP A 331 -2.89 -14.28 -11.96
C TRP A 331 -4.10 -13.65 -12.67
N ILE A 332 -4.28 -13.90 -13.97
CA ILE A 332 -5.39 -13.33 -14.74
C ILE A 332 -6.75 -13.94 -14.37
N PHE A 333 -6.76 -15.07 -13.68
CA PHE A 333 -7.95 -15.68 -13.09
C PHE A 333 -8.08 -15.41 -11.59
N ASP A 334 -7.16 -14.65 -11.00
CA ASP A 334 -7.25 -14.27 -9.59
C ASP A 334 -8.53 -13.44 -9.38
N PRO A 335 -9.43 -13.88 -8.48
CA PRO A 335 -10.63 -13.11 -8.15
C PRO A 335 -10.27 -11.71 -7.63
N VAL A 336 -9.08 -11.51 -7.05
CA VAL A 336 -8.61 -10.21 -6.62
C VAL A 336 -8.53 -9.26 -7.82
N TRP A 337 -7.87 -9.64 -8.92
CA TRP A 337 -7.89 -8.82 -10.15
C TRP A 337 -9.32 -8.60 -10.66
N LEU A 338 -10.11 -9.66 -10.82
CA LEU A 338 -11.43 -9.59 -11.45
C LEU A 338 -12.46 -8.74 -10.68
N VAL A 339 -12.36 -8.73 -9.34
CA VAL A 339 -13.30 -8.02 -8.46
C VAL A 339 -12.77 -6.64 -8.05
N HIS A 340 -11.46 -6.42 -8.09
CA HIS A 340 -10.84 -5.21 -7.59
C HIS A 340 -10.09 -4.36 -8.59
N GLY A 341 -9.85 -4.88 -9.79
CA GLY A 341 -8.94 -4.27 -10.76
C GLY A 341 -7.49 -4.26 -10.26
N THR A 342 -7.14 -5.04 -9.24
CA THR A 342 -5.77 -5.07 -8.69
C THR A 342 -4.89 -5.92 -9.59
N LEU A 343 -3.90 -5.28 -10.20
CA LEU A 343 -2.86 -6.00 -10.94
C LEU A 343 -1.81 -6.56 -9.96
N PRO A 344 -1.14 -7.66 -10.31
CA PRO A 344 0.09 -8.07 -9.66
C PRO A 344 1.05 -6.89 -9.48
N GLN A 345 1.68 -6.84 -8.32
CA GLN A 345 2.45 -5.67 -7.90
C GLN A 345 3.68 -5.40 -8.77
N ASP A 346 4.28 -6.45 -9.31
CA ASP A 346 5.38 -6.35 -10.28
C ASP A 346 4.94 -5.74 -11.62
N ILE A 347 3.70 -5.96 -12.05
CA ILE A 347 3.11 -5.23 -13.19
C ILE A 347 3.02 -3.74 -12.84
N ILE A 348 2.42 -3.40 -11.69
CA ILE A 348 2.26 -2.01 -11.24
C ILE A 348 3.61 -1.29 -11.20
N TRP A 349 4.58 -1.90 -10.53
CA TRP A 349 5.95 -1.41 -10.46
C TRP A 349 6.55 -1.21 -11.86
N ALA A 350 6.39 -2.17 -12.76
CA ALA A 350 6.94 -2.09 -14.11
C ALA A 350 6.32 -0.97 -14.97
N LEU A 351 5.01 -0.74 -14.82
CA LEU A 351 4.30 0.33 -15.49
C LEU A 351 4.75 1.71 -14.98
N ASP A 352 4.98 1.83 -13.68
CA ASP A 352 5.41 3.08 -13.03
C ASP A 352 6.91 3.36 -13.13
N PHE A 353 7.69 2.38 -13.57
CA PHE A 353 9.13 2.49 -13.70
C PHE A 353 9.54 3.67 -14.61
N PRO A 354 10.43 4.57 -14.18
CA PRO A 354 10.84 5.70 -14.99
C PRO A 354 11.77 5.22 -16.13
N LEU A 355 11.38 5.49 -17.38
CA LEU A 355 12.18 5.22 -18.57
C LEU A 355 12.29 6.48 -19.43
N GLN A 356 13.43 6.63 -20.12
CA GLN A 356 13.56 7.64 -21.17
C GLN A 356 12.68 7.25 -22.38
N GLU A 357 11.85 8.17 -22.87
CA GLU A 357 10.82 7.92 -23.89
C GLU A 357 11.38 7.37 -25.22
N ASP A 358 12.62 7.70 -25.54
CA ASP A 358 13.32 7.27 -26.75
C ASP A 358 14.19 6.01 -26.55
N SER A 359 14.20 5.42 -25.35
CA SER A 359 15.01 4.23 -25.06
C SER A 359 14.41 2.94 -25.65
N ALA A 360 15.27 1.97 -25.98
CA ALA A 360 14.83 0.64 -26.42
C ALA A 360 13.96 -0.06 -25.36
N ALA A 361 14.25 0.17 -24.08
CA ALA A 361 13.46 -0.36 -22.96
C ALA A 361 12.05 0.25 -22.94
N TYR A 362 11.90 1.55 -23.19
CA TYR A 362 10.59 2.18 -23.29
C TYR A 362 9.74 1.56 -24.41
N GLN A 363 10.32 1.38 -25.60
CA GLN A 363 9.63 0.77 -26.74
C GLN A 363 9.25 -0.69 -26.44
N LYS A 364 10.13 -1.46 -25.79
CA LYS A 364 9.83 -2.83 -25.36
C LYS A 364 8.71 -2.87 -24.33
N ARG A 365 8.73 -1.99 -23.33
CA ARG A 365 7.65 -1.86 -22.35
C ARG A 365 6.33 -1.50 -23.03
N ALA A 366 6.32 -0.52 -23.94
CA ALA A 366 5.10 -0.12 -24.65
C ALA A 366 4.44 -1.30 -25.39
N LYS A 367 5.24 -2.14 -26.04
CA LYS A 367 4.74 -3.38 -26.66
C LYS A 367 4.14 -4.35 -25.64
N LEU A 368 4.85 -4.59 -24.52
CA LEU A 368 4.37 -5.45 -23.44
C LEU A 368 3.07 -4.92 -22.79
N VAL A 369 2.94 -3.60 -22.67
CA VAL A 369 1.71 -2.97 -22.17
C VAL A 369 0.55 -3.18 -23.12
N ALA A 370 0.76 -3.05 -24.43
CA ALA A 370 -0.29 -3.36 -25.41
C ALA A 370 -0.71 -4.85 -25.36
N ASP A 371 0.26 -5.75 -25.20
CA ASP A 371 -0.01 -7.18 -25.02
C ASP A 371 -0.79 -7.45 -23.72
N LEU A 372 -0.40 -6.80 -22.61
CA LEU A 372 -1.11 -6.86 -21.33
C LEU A 372 -2.54 -6.34 -21.46
N GLU A 373 -2.75 -5.18 -22.09
CA GLU A 373 -4.09 -4.63 -22.31
C GLU A 373 -4.97 -5.59 -23.10
N ALA A 374 -4.45 -6.23 -24.16
CA ALA A 374 -5.18 -7.23 -24.92
C ALA A 374 -5.58 -8.44 -24.07
N LEU A 375 -4.71 -8.88 -23.15
CA LEU A 375 -4.98 -9.95 -22.19
C LEU A 375 -6.08 -9.55 -21.19
N LEU A 376 -5.99 -8.35 -20.60
CA LEU A 376 -6.97 -7.85 -19.63
C LEU A 376 -8.37 -7.66 -20.23
N HIS A 377 -8.46 -7.37 -21.54
CA HIS A 377 -9.73 -7.25 -22.27
C HIS A 377 -10.25 -8.59 -22.81
N ASN A 378 -9.56 -9.70 -22.56
CA ASN A 378 -10.04 -11.01 -22.98
C ASN A 378 -11.39 -11.30 -22.27
N PRO A 379 -12.46 -11.65 -22.99
CA PRO A 379 -13.77 -11.89 -22.38
C PRO A 379 -13.86 -13.24 -21.65
N LEU A 380 -12.88 -14.14 -21.83
CA LEU A 380 -12.91 -15.50 -21.31
C LEU A 380 -12.96 -15.57 -19.77
N PRO A 381 -12.15 -14.83 -18.99
CA PRO A 381 -12.23 -14.85 -17.52
C PRO A 381 -13.61 -14.44 -17.00
N SER A 382 -14.18 -13.33 -17.50
CA SER A 382 -15.51 -12.87 -17.09
C SER A 382 -16.61 -13.84 -17.51
N ALA A 383 -16.54 -14.38 -18.73
CA ALA A 383 -17.49 -15.39 -19.20
C ALA A 383 -17.41 -16.67 -18.37
N TRP A 384 -16.22 -17.10 -17.94
CA TRP A 384 -16.03 -18.28 -17.09
C TRP A 384 -16.69 -18.12 -15.71
N VAL A 385 -16.60 -16.93 -15.10
CA VAL A 385 -17.31 -16.63 -13.84
C VAL A 385 -18.83 -16.76 -14.02
N ALA A 386 -19.38 -16.32 -15.16
CA ALA A 386 -20.81 -16.38 -15.44
C ALA A 386 -21.28 -17.77 -15.94
N LEU A 387 -20.43 -18.47 -16.70
CA LEU A 387 -20.72 -19.70 -17.42
C LEU A 387 -19.63 -20.73 -17.08
N SER A 388 -19.66 -21.27 -15.86
CA SER A 388 -18.59 -22.13 -15.35
C SER A 388 -18.51 -23.54 -15.97
N GLU A 389 -19.40 -23.88 -16.91
CA GLU A 389 -19.41 -25.17 -17.60
C GLU A 389 -18.71 -25.09 -18.98
N PRO A 390 -17.77 -26.00 -19.30
CA PRO A 390 -17.06 -26.01 -20.58
C PRO A 390 -17.96 -25.96 -21.82
N ALA A 391 -19.05 -26.72 -21.83
CA ALA A 391 -19.97 -26.78 -22.97
C ALA A 391 -20.68 -25.43 -23.21
N LYS A 392 -21.04 -24.73 -22.13
CA LYS A 392 -21.67 -23.40 -22.21
C LYS A 392 -20.69 -22.36 -22.74
N LEU A 393 -19.44 -22.36 -22.25
CA LEU A 393 -18.39 -21.48 -22.78
C LEU A 393 -18.09 -21.75 -24.26
N ARG A 394 -17.96 -23.03 -24.62
CA ARG A 394 -17.69 -23.41 -26.01
C ARG A 394 -18.82 -22.97 -26.92
N SER A 395 -20.08 -23.13 -26.51
CA SER A 395 -21.23 -22.65 -27.27
C SER A 395 -21.27 -21.12 -27.34
N TYR A 396 -21.00 -20.43 -26.23
CA TYR A 396 -21.02 -18.96 -26.15
C TYR A 396 -19.99 -18.33 -27.09
N PHE A 397 -18.81 -18.92 -27.22
CA PHE A 397 -17.75 -18.47 -28.11
C PHE A 397 -17.69 -19.22 -29.46
N HIS A 398 -18.76 -19.91 -29.86
CA HIS A 398 -18.84 -20.61 -31.15
C HIS A 398 -17.65 -21.54 -31.45
N ALA A 399 -17.17 -22.26 -30.44
CA ALA A 399 -16.02 -23.17 -30.50
C ALA A 399 -14.72 -22.55 -31.06
N THR A 400 -14.59 -21.21 -30.98
CA THR A 400 -13.42 -20.47 -31.46
C THR A 400 -12.88 -19.60 -30.33
N PRO A 401 -11.55 -19.52 -30.13
CA PRO A 401 -11.01 -18.67 -29.08
C PRO A 401 -11.42 -17.21 -29.29
N PRO A 402 -11.81 -16.49 -28.23
CA PRO A 402 -12.48 -15.20 -28.37
C PRO A 402 -11.58 -14.05 -28.83
N THR A 403 -10.28 -14.10 -28.49
CA THR A 403 -9.32 -13.05 -28.84
C THR A 403 -7.95 -13.67 -29.15
N PRO A 404 -7.12 -13.05 -30.01
CA PRO A 404 -5.72 -13.46 -30.16
C PRO A 404 -4.95 -13.31 -28.83
N LEU A 405 -3.96 -14.17 -28.61
CA LEU A 405 -3.07 -14.10 -27.44
C LEU A 405 -1.62 -13.83 -27.90
N PRO A 406 -0.87 -12.97 -27.19
CA PRO A 406 0.56 -12.79 -27.43
C PRO A 406 1.31 -14.12 -27.39
N GLY A 407 2.13 -14.42 -28.40
CA GLY A 407 2.88 -15.67 -28.50
C GLY A 407 2.08 -16.90 -28.98
N TYR A 408 0.83 -16.72 -29.42
CA TYR A 408 -0.03 -17.81 -29.90
C TYR A 408 -0.66 -17.50 -31.27
N THR A 409 -0.92 -18.57 -32.03
CA THR A 409 -1.80 -18.54 -33.22
C THR A 409 -3.03 -19.39 -32.98
N ILE A 410 -4.11 -19.15 -33.73
CA ILE A 410 -5.31 -19.98 -33.67
C ILE A 410 -5.28 -20.99 -34.80
N ARG A 411 -5.34 -22.29 -34.48
CA ARG A 411 -5.44 -23.38 -35.47
C ARG A 411 -6.53 -24.35 -35.04
N GLN A 412 -7.48 -24.61 -35.93
CA GLN A 412 -8.60 -25.54 -35.69
C GLN A 412 -9.37 -25.27 -34.38
N GLY A 413 -9.52 -24.01 -34.00
CA GLY A 413 -10.22 -23.62 -32.77
C GLY A 413 -9.38 -23.76 -31.48
N TYR A 414 -8.08 -24.02 -31.57
CA TYR A 414 -7.15 -24.08 -30.43
C TYR A 414 -6.11 -22.97 -30.52
N TYR A 415 -5.64 -22.49 -29.37
CA TYR A 415 -4.42 -21.71 -29.30
C TYR A 415 -3.20 -22.64 -29.45
N VAL A 416 -2.30 -22.30 -30.37
CA VAL A 416 -1.05 -23.02 -30.63
C VAL A 416 0.10 -22.05 -30.43
N LYS A 417 1.01 -22.39 -29.51
CA LYS A 417 2.16 -21.54 -29.17
C LYS A 417 3.02 -21.37 -30.42
N ILE A 418 3.48 -20.14 -30.66
CA ILE A 418 4.40 -19.83 -31.75
C ILE A 418 5.79 -20.24 -31.27
N ASP A 419 6.39 -21.24 -31.92
CA ASP A 419 7.78 -21.60 -31.65
C ASP A 419 8.69 -20.45 -32.12
N SER A 420 9.46 -19.88 -31.20
CA SER A 420 10.44 -18.80 -31.43
C SER A 420 11.83 -19.34 -31.68
#